data_AF-A0AAD5KDL0-F1
#
_entry.id   AF-A0AAD5KDL0-F1
#
_cell.length_a   1.000
_cell.length_b   1.000
_cell.length_c   1.000
_cell.angle_alpha   90.00
_cell.angle_beta   90.00
_cell.angle_gamma   90.00
#
_symmetry.space_group_name_H-M   'P 1'
#
loop_
_entity.id
_entity.type
_entity.pdbx_description
1 polymer ?
#
loop_
_entity_poly.entity_id
_entity_poly.type
_entity_poly.pdbx_seq_one_letter_code
_entity_poly.pdbx_strand_id
1 'polypeptide(L)'
;MKESAEIREKIPTRIKVEDILPEENELHMLIENKQIGLSIENQKAAVDHVLEQLKNDQPINHEMLLQISENQASELSALGNIVIRSSPYGAPIAYELYKAAMENGDDRGAFSYASMAHRGYRGIPKDEETGIKVFSELARKGHPYAQINLASILMRTQANQIPAAIKLYELAAKGGIDNAYVELGRMYRIGYGVHQDHKKAMDYFQQGAQKGNAQCMFMLGVYYSSNQIGKEDQKKAFKHFQKAAMRGMPEAQYNVGLRFLKGHGVETNAFNAAEFFKMAALQGFQLAQANLATMYMQGHGVKQDLAQARHWFEMVVAKGGSIGKEAQKSLDELNGKKSDGSRCSIM
;
A
#
# COMPACT_ATOMS: atom_id res chain seq x y z
N MET A 1 -30.58 6.09 15.49
CA MET A 1 -30.73 5.40 16.79
C MET A 1 -30.12 4.00 16.82
N LYS A 2 -30.21 3.15 15.76
CA LYS A 2 -29.54 1.83 15.77
C LYS A 2 -28.01 1.89 15.65
N GLU A 3 -27.49 2.82 14.84
CA GLU A 3 -26.05 2.93 14.55
C GLU A 3 -25.20 3.29 15.78
N SER A 4 -25.70 4.20 16.63
CA SER A 4 -25.03 4.62 17.86
C SER A 4 -25.01 3.54 18.95
N ALA A 5 -25.97 2.60 18.93
CA ALA A 5 -26.05 1.53 19.93
C ALA A 5 -25.00 0.43 19.71
N GLU A 6 -24.63 0.11 18.46
CA GLU A 6 -23.61 -0.91 18.16
C GLU A 6 -22.17 -0.41 18.35
N ILE A 7 -21.94 0.90 18.26
CA ILE A 7 -20.64 1.52 18.54
C ILE A 7 -20.31 1.45 20.05
N ARG A 8 -21.32 1.41 20.92
CA ARG A 8 -21.18 1.43 22.39
C ARG A 8 -20.64 0.17 23.02
N GLU A 9 -20.90 -1.00 22.47
CA GLU A 9 -20.39 -2.26 23.03
C GLU A 9 -18.84 -2.32 23.02
N LYS A 10 -18.18 -1.33 22.41
CA LYS A 10 -16.76 -1.37 22.08
C LYS A 10 -15.92 -0.28 22.75
N ILE A 11 -16.55 0.69 23.44
CA ILE A 11 -15.85 1.66 24.29
C ILE A 11 -16.06 1.26 25.76
N PRO A 12 -15.00 0.86 26.49
CA PRO A 12 -15.12 0.59 27.92
C PRO A 12 -15.61 1.82 28.69
N THR A 13 -16.47 1.61 29.69
CA THR A 13 -17.08 2.69 30.50
C THR A 13 -16.06 3.58 31.24
N ARG A 14 -14.82 3.10 31.42
CA ARG A 14 -13.75 3.81 32.12
C ARG A 14 -12.78 4.58 31.22
N ILE A 15 -12.95 4.57 29.90
CA ILE A 15 -12.09 5.32 28.97
C ILE A 15 -12.17 6.81 29.27
N LYS A 16 -11.04 7.49 29.31
CA LYS A 16 -10.91 8.94 29.45
C LYS A 16 -10.27 9.57 28.22
N VAL A 17 -10.22 10.90 28.20
CA VAL A 17 -9.60 11.67 27.11
C VAL A 17 -8.11 11.30 26.94
N GLU A 18 -7.41 11.05 28.05
CA GLU A 18 -6.00 10.67 28.05
C GLU A 18 -5.74 9.29 27.43
N ASP A 19 -6.77 8.42 27.39
CA ASP A 19 -6.67 7.12 26.73
C ASP A 19 -6.90 7.21 25.20
N ILE A 20 -7.33 8.38 24.70
CA ILE A 20 -7.68 8.63 23.30
C ILE A 20 -6.64 9.51 22.61
N LEU A 21 -6.21 10.59 23.28
CA LEU A 21 -5.23 11.52 22.74
C LEU A 21 -3.79 11.06 23.02
N PRO A 22 -2.83 11.46 22.17
CA PRO A 22 -1.42 11.42 22.51
C PRO A 22 -1.09 12.11 23.84
N GLU A 23 0.10 11.80 24.36
CA GLU A 23 0.69 12.54 25.47
C GLU A 23 0.85 14.04 25.13
N GLU A 24 0.82 14.89 26.15
CA GLU A 24 0.77 16.36 25.96
C GLU A 24 1.97 16.91 25.18
N ASN A 25 3.16 16.36 25.40
CA ASN A 25 4.36 16.71 24.64
C ASN A 25 4.22 16.39 23.14
N GLU A 26 3.55 15.29 22.79
CA GLU A 26 3.28 14.95 21.39
C GLU A 26 2.24 15.88 20.79
N LEU A 27 1.20 16.26 21.55
CA LEU A 27 0.22 17.26 21.12
C LEU A 27 0.88 18.62 20.80
N HIS A 28 1.82 19.07 21.63
CA HIS A 28 2.62 20.26 21.33
C HIS A 28 3.40 20.11 20.01
N MET A 29 4.09 18.99 19.80
CA MET A 29 4.82 18.74 18.56
C MET A 29 3.90 18.72 17.32
N LEU A 30 2.67 18.21 17.45
CA LEU A 30 1.69 18.20 16.35
C LEU A 30 1.29 19.62 15.94
N ILE A 31 1.08 20.52 16.92
CA ILE A 31 0.78 21.94 16.69
C ILE A 31 1.99 22.65 16.08
N GLU A 32 3.18 22.48 16.65
CA GLU A 32 4.43 23.10 16.17
C GLU A 32 4.73 22.72 14.71
N ASN A 33 4.49 21.45 14.36
CA ASN A 33 4.66 20.95 12.99
C ASN A 33 3.46 21.25 12.07
N LYS A 34 2.49 22.04 12.53
CA LYS A 34 1.30 22.46 11.77
C LYS A 34 0.46 21.28 11.25
N GLN A 35 0.41 20.19 12.01
CA GLN A 35 -0.45 19.06 11.70
C GLN A 35 -1.90 19.30 12.15
N ILE A 36 -2.10 20.16 13.14
CA ILE A 36 -3.39 20.60 13.67
C ILE A 36 -3.25 22.04 14.19
N GLY A 37 -4.26 22.88 13.95
CA GLY A 37 -4.35 24.25 14.43
C GLY A 37 -5.08 24.41 15.76
N LEU A 38 -5.85 23.41 16.19
CA LEU A 38 -6.56 23.44 17.47
C LEU A 38 -5.62 23.46 18.66
N SER A 39 -5.93 24.31 19.63
CA SER A 39 -5.29 24.29 20.95
C SER A 39 -5.47 22.92 21.61
N ILE A 40 -4.55 22.56 22.51
CA ILE A 40 -4.66 21.30 23.28
C ILE A 40 -5.98 21.26 24.07
N GLU A 41 -6.43 22.39 24.58
CA GLU A 41 -7.72 22.52 25.27
C GLU A 41 -8.89 22.17 24.35
N ASN A 42 -8.92 22.72 23.12
CA ASN A 42 -9.98 22.42 22.15
C ASN A 42 -9.91 20.97 21.66
N GLN A 43 -8.71 20.39 21.52
CA GLN A 43 -8.55 18.98 21.19
C GLN A 43 -9.12 18.08 22.29
N LYS A 44 -8.79 18.36 23.57
CA LYS A 44 -9.34 17.64 24.72
C LYS A 44 -10.86 17.81 24.80
N ALA A 45 -11.37 19.03 24.64
CA ALA A 45 -12.80 19.32 24.70
C ALA A 45 -13.60 18.61 23.59
N ALA A 46 -13.09 18.57 22.35
CA ALA A 46 -13.76 17.87 21.26
C ALA A 46 -13.84 16.35 21.50
N VAL A 47 -12.74 15.75 21.98
CA VAL A 47 -12.71 14.32 22.32
C VAL A 47 -13.64 14.01 23.49
N ASP A 48 -13.61 14.84 24.53
CA ASP A 48 -14.45 14.68 25.72
C ASP A 48 -15.94 14.76 25.34
N HIS A 49 -16.32 15.76 24.55
CA HIS A 49 -17.69 15.94 24.06
C HIS A 49 -18.23 14.69 23.34
N VAL A 50 -17.46 14.13 22.39
CA VAL A 50 -17.86 12.88 21.72
C VAL A 50 -17.93 11.72 22.71
N LEU A 51 -16.93 11.59 23.58
CA LEU A 51 -16.82 10.48 24.52
C LEU A 51 -17.97 10.47 25.54
N GLU A 52 -18.33 11.63 26.08
CA GLU A 52 -19.46 11.77 27.00
C GLU A 52 -20.79 11.41 26.33
N GLN A 53 -21.03 11.92 25.13
CA GLN A 53 -22.28 11.63 24.41
C GLN A 53 -22.39 10.16 24.02
N LEU A 54 -21.29 9.52 23.59
CA LEU A 54 -21.27 8.08 23.32
C LEU A 54 -21.55 7.25 24.59
N LYS A 55 -20.95 7.61 25.73
CA LYS A 55 -21.19 6.94 27.03
C LYS A 55 -22.65 7.07 27.48
N ASN A 56 -23.27 8.21 27.22
CA ASN A 56 -24.61 8.55 27.71
C ASN A 56 -25.75 8.20 26.73
N ASP A 57 -25.47 7.44 25.68
CA ASP A 57 -26.47 7.12 24.64
C ASP A 57 -27.08 8.36 23.97
N GLN A 58 -26.32 9.44 23.85
CA GLN A 58 -26.82 10.66 23.24
C GLN A 58 -26.37 10.78 21.78
N PRO A 59 -27.22 11.35 20.90
CA PRO A 59 -26.78 11.78 19.58
C PRO A 59 -25.61 12.76 19.71
N ILE A 60 -24.61 12.61 18.83
CA ILE A 60 -23.46 13.51 18.86
C ILE A 60 -23.87 14.88 18.35
N ASN A 61 -23.58 15.93 19.12
CA ASN A 61 -23.85 17.29 18.71
C ASN A 61 -22.69 17.81 17.85
N HIS A 62 -22.82 17.68 16.53
CA HIS A 62 -21.80 18.12 15.58
C HIS A 62 -21.67 19.64 15.46
N GLU A 63 -22.72 20.40 15.79
CA GLU A 63 -22.64 21.87 15.84
C GLU A 63 -21.69 22.32 16.95
N MET A 64 -21.77 21.68 18.12
CA MET A 64 -20.84 21.93 19.22
C MET A 64 -19.40 21.55 18.84
N LEU A 65 -19.19 20.42 18.15
CA LEU A 65 -17.87 20.05 17.65
C LEU A 65 -17.29 21.10 16.70
N LEU A 66 -18.12 21.62 15.80
CA LEU A 66 -17.71 22.68 14.88
C LEU A 66 -17.37 23.98 15.64
N GLN A 67 -18.11 24.32 16.69
CA GLN A 67 -17.79 25.47 17.54
C GLN A 67 -16.47 25.29 18.29
N ILE A 68 -16.24 24.11 18.89
CA ILE A 68 -14.96 23.76 19.55
C ILE A 68 -13.80 23.83 18.55
N SER A 69 -14.04 23.46 17.28
CA SER A 69 -13.05 23.55 16.22
C SER A 69 -12.95 24.94 15.57
N GLU A 70 -13.47 25.98 16.23
CA GLU A 70 -13.44 27.38 15.77
C GLU A 70 -14.06 27.56 14.36
N ASN A 71 -15.07 26.75 14.04
CA ASN A 71 -15.74 26.65 12.74
C ASN A 71 -14.85 26.14 11.60
N GLN A 72 -13.77 25.44 11.92
CA GLN A 72 -12.85 24.86 10.94
C GLN A 72 -13.10 23.35 10.82
N ALA A 73 -13.90 22.93 9.84
CA ALA A 73 -14.21 21.51 9.61
C ALA A 73 -12.96 20.66 9.32
N SER A 74 -11.93 21.24 8.69
CA SER A 74 -10.66 20.57 8.43
C SER A 74 -9.91 20.18 9.70
N GLU A 75 -10.09 20.93 10.79
CA GLU A 75 -9.47 20.65 12.08
C GLU A 75 -10.09 19.42 12.76
N LEU A 76 -11.40 19.21 12.59
CA LEU A 76 -12.07 17.97 13.03
C LEU A 76 -11.51 16.75 12.30
N SER A 77 -11.27 16.87 10.99
CA SER A 77 -10.60 15.83 10.21
C SER A 77 -9.15 15.59 10.64
N ALA A 78 -8.40 16.65 10.96
CA ALA A 78 -7.04 16.52 11.47
C ALA A 78 -7.03 15.80 12.82
N LEU A 79 -7.92 16.18 13.74
CA LEU A 79 -8.08 15.54 15.05
C LEU A 79 -8.52 14.08 14.91
N GLY A 80 -9.46 13.78 14.01
CA GLY A 80 -9.85 12.41 13.68
C GLY A 80 -8.66 11.53 13.27
N ASN A 81 -7.74 12.08 12.47
CA ASN A 81 -6.52 11.37 12.03
C ASN A 81 -5.52 11.16 13.17
N ILE A 82 -5.50 12.02 14.16
CA ILE A 82 -4.68 11.86 15.37
C ILE A 82 -5.26 10.74 16.22
N VAL A 83 -6.52 10.87 16.67
CA VAL A 83 -7.11 9.92 17.63
C VAL A 83 -7.17 8.49 17.10
N ILE A 84 -7.44 8.28 15.81
CA ILE A 84 -7.50 6.93 15.20
C ILE A 84 -6.14 6.20 15.19
N ARG A 85 -5.04 6.96 15.20
CA ARG A 85 -3.67 6.42 15.23
C ARG A 85 -3.16 6.26 16.66
N SER A 86 -3.55 7.16 17.55
CA SER A 86 -3.05 7.24 18.92
C SER A 86 -3.65 6.20 19.85
N SER A 87 -4.89 5.77 19.61
CA SER A 87 -5.60 4.87 20.53
C SER A 87 -6.31 3.72 19.81
N PRO A 88 -6.32 2.50 20.40
CA PRO A 88 -7.17 1.42 19.91
C PRO A 88 -8.67 1.75 20.03
N TYR A 89 -9.05 2.69 20.90
CA TYR A 89 -10.42 3.17 21.10
C TYR A 89 -10.75 4.44 20.30
N GLY A 90 -9.80 4.98 19.54
CA GLY A 90 -9.98 6.24 18.82
C GLY A 90 -10.91 6.14 17.60
N ALA A 91 -11.21 4.93 17.10
CA ALA A 91 -12.01 4.77 15.88
C ALA A 91 -13.46 5.30 16.00
N PRO A 92 -14.23 4.98 17.05
CA PRO A 92 -15.52 5.62 17.32
C PRO A 92 -15.47 7.16 17.36
N ILE A 93 -14.46 7.73 18.03
CA ILE A 93 -14.33 9.18 18.15
C ILE A 93 -13.99 9.79 16.78
N ALA A 94 -13.02 9.21 16.08
CA ALA A 94 -12.64 9.64 14.73
C ALA A 94 -13.82 9.60 13.77
N TYR A 95 -14.67 8.57 13.84
CA TYR A 95 -15.84 8.42 12.97
C TYR A 95 -16.77 9.62 13.09
N GLU A 96 -17.08 10.05 14.31
CA GLU A 96 -17.97 11.19 14.58
C GLU A 96 -17.30 12.52 14.23
N LEU A 97 -15.99 12.68 14.51
CA LEU A 97 -15.24 13.86 14.06
C LEU A 97 -15.23 13.99 12.52
N TYR A 98 -15.02 12.90 11.79
CA TYR A 98 -15.08 12.90 10.33
C TYR A 98 -16.49 13.16 9.79
N LYS A 99 -17.51 12.65 10.48
CA LYS A 99 -18.91 12.88 10.12
C LYS A 99 -19.28 14.35 10.30
N ALA A 100 -18.92 14.94 11.44
CA ALA A 100 -19.09 16.38 11.68
C ALA A 100 -18.32 17.22 10.65
N ALA A 101 -17.08 16.85 10.31
CA ALA A 101 -16.30 17.51 9.27
C ALA A 101 -16.99 17.43 7.88
N MET A 102 -17.47 16.25 7.51
CA MET A 102 -18.18 16.00 6.24
C MET A 102 -19.46 16.84 6.14
N GLU A 103 -20.29 16.85 7.18
CA GLU A 103 -21.53 17.62 7.22
C GLU A 103 -21.28 19.13 7.06
N ASN A 104 -20.07 19.58 7.38
CA ASN A 104 -19.60 20.96 7.22
C ASN A 104 -18.69 21.16 6.00
N GLY A 105 -18.74 20.25 5.03
CA GLY A 105 -18.15 20.44 3.70
C GLY A 105 -16.68 20.05 3.55
N ASP A 106 -16.05 19.43 4.56
CA ASP A 106 -14.68 18.95 4.44
C ASP A 106 -14.60 17.61 3.69
N ASP A 107 -14.04 17.63 2.47
CA ASP A 107 -13.96 16.45 1.61
C ASP A 107 -13.00 15.37 2.15
N ARG A 108 -12.00 15.75 2.95
CA ARG A 108 -11.07 14.80 3.57
C ARG A 108 -11.76 14.00 4.68
N GLY A 109 -12.54 14.67 5.50
CA GLY A 109 -13.41 14.09 6.52
C GLY A 109 -14.45 13.18 5.88
N ALA A 110 -15.14 13.68 4.85
CA ALA A 110 -16.08 12.90 4.06
C ALA A 110 -15.48 11.61 3.52
N PHE A 111 -14.27 11.67 2.95
CA PHE A 111 -13.58 10.48 2.44
C PHE A 111 -13.22 9.49 3.56
N SER A 112 -12.75 9.98 4.71
CA SER A 112 -12.37 9.15 5.85
C SER A 112 -13.58 8.49 6.49
N TYR A 113 -14.66 9.24 6.69
CA TYR A 113 -15.97 8.77 7.13
C TYR A 113 -16.50 7.66 6.21
N ALA A 114 -16.59 7.93 4.90
CA ALA A 114 -17.07 6.97 3.91
C ALA A 114 -16.23 5.68 3.91
N SER A 115 -14.90 5.82 4.04
CA SER A 115 -13.97 4.69 4.10
C SER A 115 -14.16 3.84 5.36
N MET A 116 -14.54 4.44 6.48
CA MET A 116 -14.82 3.72 7.73
C MET A 116 -16.18 3.02 7.68
N ALA A 117 -17.23 3.75 7.27
CA ALA A 117 -18.57 3.22 7.11
C ALA A 117 -18.60 2.03 6.13
N HIS A 118 -18.02 2.21 4.94
CA HIS A 118 -18.09 1.20 3.87
C HIS A 118 -17.54 -0.18 4.27
N ARG A 119 -16.41 -0.21 4.98
CA ARG A 119 -15.75 -1.49 5.33
C ARG A 119 -16.17 -2.03 6.70
N GLY A 120 -16.71 -1.18 7.57
CA GLY A 120 -16.74 -1.41 9.01
C GLY A 120 -15.32 -1.44 9.57
N TYR A 121 -14.97 -0.54 10.48
CA TYR A 121 -13.59 -0.38 10.94
C TYR A 121 -13.51 -0.30 12.46
N ARG A 122 -12.69 -1.16 13.08
CA ARG A 122 -12.40 -1.17 14.53
C ARG A 122 -13.63 -0.91 15.39
N GLY A 123 -14.69 -1.64 15.10
CA GLY A 123 -15.93 -1.57 15.86
C GLY A 123 -17.05 -0.73 15.27
N ILE A 124 -16.77 0.12 14.28
CA ILE A 124 -17.81 0.78 13.48
C ILE A 124 -18.57 -0.27 12.66
N PRO A 125 -19.91 -0.33 12.76
CA PRO A 125 -20.73 -1.18 11.92
C PRO A 125 -20.50 -0.90 10.44
N LYS A 126 -20.63 -1.95 9.63
CA LYS A 126 -20.47 -1.82 8.20
C LYS A 126 -21.75 -1.24 7.58
N ASP A 127 -21.64 -0.09 6.93
CA ASP A 127 -22.68 0.54 6.12
C ASP A 127 -22.11 0.84 4.72
N GLU A 128 -22.28 -0.14 3.83
CA GLU A 128 -21.80 -0.01 2.45
C GLU A 128 -22.57 1.06 1.67
N GLU A 129 -23.87 1.22 1.94
CA GLU A 129 -24.75 2.11 1.20
C GLU A 129 -24.34 3.57 1.42
N THR A 130 -24.21 3.98 2.69
CA THR A 130 -23.75 5.32 3.06
C THR A 130 -22.35 5.58 2.54
N GLY A 131 -21.42 4.64 2.72
CA GLY A 131 -20.06 4.78 2.21
C GLY A 131 -20.00 4.96 0.70
N ILE A 132 -20.76 4.17 -0.07
CA ILE A 132 -20.84 4.29 -1.54
C ILE A 132 -21.48 5.61 -1.95
N LYS A 133 -22.53 6.07 -1.26
CA LYS A 133 -23.18 7.35 -1.52
C LYS A 133 -22.20 8.51 -1.39
N VAL A 134 -21.49 8.59 -0.27
CA VAL A 134 -20.50 9.64 -0.01
C VAL A 134 -19.33 9.55 -1.00
N PHE A 135 -18.82 8.34 -1.29
CA PHE A 135 -17.80 8.19 -2.33
C PHE A 135 -18.29 8.67 -3.70
N SER A 136 -19.56 8.43 -4.05
CA SER A 136 -20.15 8.86 -5.32
C SER A 136 -20.30 10.38 -5.40
N GLU A 137 -20.61 11.05 -4.30
CA GLU A 137 -20.63 12.51 -4.21
C GLU A 137 -19.23 13.09 -4.36
N LEU A 138 -18.27 12.60 -3.60
CA LEU A 138 -16.87 13.02 -3.68
C LEU A 138 -16.25 12.76 -5.06
N ALA A 139 -16.54 11.61 -5.67
CA ALA A 139 -16.05 11.27 -7.00
C ALA A 139 -16.58 12.25 -8.07
N ARG A 140 -17.85 12.68 -7.95
CA ARG A 140 -18.44 13.72 -8.79
C ARG A 140 -17.80 15.09 -8.59
N LYS A 141 -17.38 15.41 -7.35
CA LYS A 141 -16.59 16.62 -7.03
C LYS A 141 -15.14 16.56 -7.53
N GLY A 142 -14.70 15.43 -8.07
CA GLY A 142 -13.33 15.25 -8.57
C GLY A 142 -12.33 14.74 -7.53
N HIS A 143 -12.79 14.29 -6.36
CA HIS A 143 -11.90 13.77 -5.31
C HIS A 143 -11.25 12.45 -5.78
N PRO A 144 -9.93 12.43 -6.03
CA PRO A 144 -9.32 11.35 -6.81
C PRO A 144 -9.24 10.03 -6.03
N TYR A 145 -9.09 10.08 -4.71
CA TYR A 145 -9.18 8.87 -3.88
C TYR A 145 -10.60 8.31 -3.80
N ALA A 146 -11.63 9.15 -3.89
CA ALA A 146 -13.00 8.66 -3.93
C ALA A 146 -13.30 8.00 -5.28
N GLN A 147 -12.78 8.58 -6.37
CA GLN A 147 -12.89 8.00 -7.72
C GLN A 147 -12.27 6.60 -7.80
N ILE A 148 -11.03 6.41 -7.32
CA ILE A 148 -10.38 5.09 -7.36
C ILE A 148 -11.06 4.06 -6.45
N ASN A 149 -11.52 4.47 -5.25
CA ASN A 149 -12.23 3.56 -4.36
C ASN A 149 -13.60 3.17 -4.91
N LEU A 150 -14.36 4.12 -5.43
CA LEU A 150 -15.64 3.84 -6.07
C LEU A 150 -15.47 2.94 -7.30
N ALA A 151 -14.45 3.18 -8.13
CA ALA A 151 -14.11 2.32 -9.25
C ALA A 151 -13.85 0.87 -8.80
N SER A 152 -13.06 0.69 -7.74
CA SER A 152 -12.75 -0.62 -7.17
C SER A 152 -14.00 -1.32 -6.60
N ILE A 153 -14.91 -0.58 -5.98
CA ILE A 153 -16.20 -1.11 -5.51
C ILE A 153 -17.02 -1.60 -6.70
N LEU A 154 -17.24 -0.74 -7.70
CA LEU A 154 -18.04 -1.08 -8.89
C LEU A 154 -17.47 -2.30 -9.63
N MET A 155 -16.15 -2.39 -9.78
CA MET A 155 -15.49 -3.56 -10.41
C MET A 155 -15.78 -4.87 -9.68
N ARG A 156 -15.94 -4.85 -8.35
CA ARG A 156 -16.16 -6.05 -7.54
C ARG A 156 -17.64 -6.42 -7.39
N THR A 157 -18.53 -5.42 -7.36
CA THR A 157 -19.94 -5.63 -6.96
C THR A 157 -20.93 -5.44 -8.10
N GLN A 158 -20.57 -4.74 -9.18
CA GLN A 158 -21.51 -4.33 -10.24
C GLN A 158 -20.93 -4.56 -11.63
N ALA A 159 -21.09 -5.79 -12.15
CA ALA A 159 -20.57 -6.18 -13.47
C ALA A 159 -21.11 -5.32 -14.63
N ASN A 160 -22.30 -4.75 -14.51
CA ASN A 160 -22.87 -3.84 -15.51
C ASN A 160 -22.27 -2.42 -15.45
N GLN A 161 -21.55 -2.06 -14.40
CA GLN A 161 -20.95 -0.74 -14.21
C GLN A 161 -19.45 -0.68 -14.51
N ILE A 162 -18.89 -1.73 -15.15
CA ILE A 162 -17.47 -1.75 -15.51
C ILE A 162 -17.07 -0.54 -16.39
N PRO A 163 -17.86 -0.08 -17.38
CA PRO A 163 -17.53 1.14 -18.11
C PRO A 163 -17.42 2.39 -17.23
N ALA A 164 -18.30 2.52 -16.23
CA ALA A 164 -18.25 3.61 -15.27
C ALA A 164 -17.02 3.50 -14.36
N ALA A 165 -16.67 2.30 -13.91
CA ALA A 165 -15.47 2.04 -13.12
C ALA A 165 -14.19 2.41 -13.88
N ILE A 166 -14.09 2.03 -15.16
CA ILE A 166 -12.98 2.43 -16.04
C ILE A 166 -12.88 3.95 -16.10
N LYS A 167 -14.01 4.64 -16.29
CA LYS A 167 -14.03 6.10 -16.34
C LYS A 167 -13.54 6.74 -15.05
N LEU A 168 -13.95 6.20 -13.91
CA LEU A 168 -13.50 6.66 -12.59
C LEU A 168 -12.01 6.42 -12.37
N TYR A 169 -11.47 5.27 -12.79
CA TYR A 169 -10.01 5.06 -12.77
C TYR A 169 -9.27 6.05 -13.67
N GLU A 170 -9.78 6.34 -14.87
CA GLU A 170 -9.17 7.34 -15.76
C GLU A 170 -9.19 8.75 -15.16
N LEU A 171 -10.28 9.11 -14.46
CA LEU A 171 -10.36 10.39 -13.76
C LEU A 171 -9.37 10.43 -12.58
N ALA A 172 -9.30 9.37 -11.77
CA ALA A 172 -8.37 9.28 -10.65
C ALA A 172 -6.90 9.39 -11.12
N ALA A 173 -6.58 8.71 -12.22
CA ALA A 173 -5.28 8.80 -12.88
C ALA A 173 -4.95 10.23 -13.31
N LYS A 174 -5.89 10.94 -13.94
CA LYS A 174 -5.72 12.35 -14.31
C LYS A 174 -5.61 13.27 -13.09
N GLY A 175 -6.27 12.91 -11.98
CA GLY A 175 -6.21 13.58 -10.68
C GLY A 175 -4.94 13.28 -9.86
N GLY A 176 -3.94 12.61 -10.43
CA GLY A 176 -2.63 12.39 -9.80
C GLY A 176 -2.49 11.04 -9.07
N ILE A 177 -3.48 10.15 -9.17
CA ILE A 177 -3.38 8.80 -8.61
C ILE A 177 -2.80 7.87 -9.67
N ASP A 178 -1.48 7.92 -9.84
CA ASP A 178 -0.79 7.19 -10.90
C ASP A 178 -1.04 5.67 -10.85
N ASN A 179 -1.30 5.11 -9.66
CA ASN A 179 -1.66 3.70 -9.50
C ASN A 179 -2.95 3.30 -10.23
N ALA A 180 -3.83 4.24 -10.55
CA ALA A 180 -5.00 3.95 -11.38
C ALA A 180 -4.60 3.52 -12.80
N TYR A 181 -3.47 4.00 -13.35
CA TYR A 181 -2.92 3.48 -14.61
C TYR A 181 -2.46 2.02 -14.51
N VAL A 182 -1.96 1.61 -13.34
CA VAL A 182 -1.58 0.22 -13.10
C VAL A 182 -2.80 -0.68 -13.15
N GLU A 183 -3.90 -0.29 -12.48
CA GLU A 183 -5.14 -1.07 -12.48
C GLU A 183 -5.79 -1.13 -13.86
N LEU A 184 -5.88 0.02 -14.57
CA LEU A 184 -6.37 0.05 -15.95
C LEU A 184 -5.54 -0.88 -16.86
N GLY A 185 -4.20 -0.77 -16.80
CA GLY A 185 -3.32 -1.64 -17.57
C GLY A 185 -3.49 -3.12 -17.20
N ARG A 186 -3.62 -3.44 -15.91
CA ARG A 186 -3.86 -4.81 -15.43
C ARG A 186 -5.19 -5.36 -15.94
N MET A 187 -6.27 -4.58 -15.88
CA MET A 187 -7.60 -4.97 -16.35
C MET A 187 -7.56 -5.44 -17.80
N TYR A 188 -6.99 -4.62 -18.70
CA TYR A 188 -6.87 -4.99 -20.11
C TYR A 188 -5.85 -6.10 -20.35
N ARG A 189 -4.77 -6.20 -19.54
CA ARG A 189 -3.77 -7.27 -19.68
C ARG A 189 -4.35 -8.66 -19.38
N ILE A 190 -5.23 -8.78 -18.40
CA ILE A 190 -5.78 -10.09 -17.97
C ILE A 190 -7.24 -10.29 -18.37
N GLY A 191 -7.87 -9.30 -19.00
CA GLY A 191 -9.30 -9.34 -19.32
C GLY A 191 -10.22 -9.27 -18.08
N TYR A 192 -9.82 -8.55 -17.03
CA TYR A 192 -10.65 -8.43 -15.82
C TYR A 192 -11.75 -7.39 -16.03
N GLY A 193 -12.96 -7.88 -16.29
CA GLY A 193 -14.15 -7.06 -16.56
C GLY A 193 -14.21 -6.47 -17.98
N VAL A 194 -13.18 -6.68 -18.79
CA VAL A 194 -13.08 -6.23 -20.19
C VAL A 194 -12.54 -7.37 -21.03
N HIS A 195 -12.72 -7.31 -22.35
CA HIS A 195 -11.96 -8.20 -23.23
C HIS A 195 -10.46 -7.92 -23.04
N GLN A 196 -9.66 -8.99 -22.93
CA GLN A 196 -8.20 -8.87 -22.90
C GLN A 196 -7.71 -8.10 -24.12
N ASP A 197 -6.92 -7.06 -23.89
CA ASP A 197 -6.32 -6.21 -24.93
C ASP A 197 -4.95 -5.76 -24.46
N HIS A 198 -3.92 -6.42 -24.97
CA HIS A 198 -2.54 -6.11 -24.61
C HIS A 198 -2.09 -4.73 -25.11
N LYS A 199 -2.59 -4.27 -26.27
CA LYS A 199 -2.23 -2.94 -26.79
C LYS A 199 -2.76 -1.85 -25.87
N LYS A 200 -4.04 -1.93 -25.51
CA LYS A 200 -4.66 -0.98 -24.59
C LYS A 200 -4.05 -1.03 -23.19
N ALA A 201 -3.67 -2.22 -22.72
CA ALA A 201 -2.93 -2.36 -21.47
C ALA A 201 -1.58 -1.61 -21.52
N MET A 202 -0.82 -1.79 -22.59
CA MET A 202 0.45 -1.10 -22.79
C MET A 202 0.27 0.42 -22.88
N ASP A 203 -0.80 0.91 -23.51
CA ASP A 203 -1.09 2.35 -23.59
C ASP A 203 -1.31 2.97 -22.19
N TYR A 204 -2.03 2.29 -21.29
CA TYR A 204 -2.17 2.77 -19.91
C TYR A 204 -0.85 2.68 -19.14
N PHE A 205 -0.07 1.62 -19.32
CA PHE A 205 1.27 1.53 -18.72
C PHE A 205 2.22 2.61 -19.26
N GLN A 206 2.12 3.02 -20.52
CA GLN A 206 2.89 4.14 -21.08
C GLN A 206 2.50 5.45 -20.40
N GLN A 207 1.20 5.73 -20.24
CA GLN A 207 0.73 6.93 -19.56
C GLN A 207 1.21 6.99 -18.10
N GLY A 208 1.06 5.91 -17.33
CA GLY A 208 1.54 5.87 -15.94
C GLY A 208 3.07 5.96 -15.84
N ALA A 209 3.81 5.37 -16.78
CA ALA A 209 5.26 5.51 -16.82
C ALA A 209 5.72 6.94 -17.13
N GLN A 210 4.99 7.69 -17.97
CA GLN A 210 5.25 9.12 -18.21
C GLN A 210 5.05 9.97 -16.96
N LYS A 211 4.14 9.56 -16.05
CA LYS A 211 3.95 10.18 -14.73
C LYS A 211 4.99 9.76 -13.69
N GLY A 212 5.83 8.77 -14.01
CA GLY A 212 6.88 8.31 -13.11
C GLY A 212 6.53 7.07 -12.31
N ASN A 213 5.41 6.39 -12.60
CA ASN A 213 5.00 5.19 -11.89
C ASN A 213 5.94 4.01 -12.20
N ALA A 214 6.60 3.48 -11.17
CA ALA A 214 7.57 2.41 -11.29
C ALA A 214 6.95 1.09 -11.76
N GLN A 215 5.73 0.75 -11.31
CA GLN A 215 5.05 -0.47 -11.71
C GLN A 215 4.66 -0.44 -13.17
N CYS A 216 4.16 0.70 -13.67
CA CYS A 216 3.93 0.90 -15.09
C CYS A 216 5.21 0.73 -15.92
N MET A 217 6.33 1.32 -15.48
CA MET A 217 7.64 1.11 -16.14
C MET A 217 8.05 -0.36 -16.15
N PHE A 218 7.90 -1.06 -15.03
CA PHE A 218 8.17 -2.49 -14.93
C PHE A 218 7.32 -3.29 -15.92
N MET A 219 6.01 -3.02 -15.99
CA MET A 219 5.10 -3.69 -16.93
C MET A 219 5.44 -3.42 -18.39
N LEU A 220 5.91 -2.22 -18.74
CA LEU A 220 6.46 -1.95 -20.08
C LEU A 220 7.71 -2.80 -20.35
N GLY A 221 8.59 -2.95 -19.35
CA GLY A 221 9.73 -3.86 -19.41
C GLY A 221 9.29 -5.29 -19.73
N VAL A 222 8.25 -5.78 -19.05
CA VAL A 222 7.66 -7.11 -19.28
C VAL A 222 7.14 -7.23 -20.72
N TYR A 223 6.36 -6.25 -21.19
CA TYR A 223 5.82 -6.28 -22.56
C TYR A 223 6.91 -6.31 -23.62
N TYR A 224 7.91 -5.42 -23.53
CA TYR A 224 9.02 -5.41 -24.48
C TYR A 224 9.89 -6.67 -24.40
N SER A 225 9.87 -7.40 -23.28
CA SER A 225 10.57 -8.67 -23.14
C SER A 225 9.79 -9.89 -23.63
N SER A 226 8.58 -9.67 -24.17
CA SER A 226 7.65 -10.73 -24.58
C SER A 226 7.18 -10.52 -26.01
N ASN A 227 6.58 -11.55 -26.61
CA ASN A 227 6.00 -11.47 -27.94
C ASN A 227 4.50 -11.09 -27.96
N GLN A 228 3.96 -10.50 -26.88
CA GLN A 228 2.51 -10.28 -26.73
C GLN A 228 1.92 -9.17 -27.63
N ILE A 229 2.71 -8.16 -28.01
CA ILE A 229 2.23 -7.01 -28.81
C ILE A 229 3.03 -6.87 -30.13
N GLY A 230 3.97 -7.79 -30.37
CA GLY A 230 4.89 -7.76 -31.51
C GLY A 230 6.16 -8.52 -31.17
N LYS A 231 7.20 -8.36 -31.99
CA LYS A 231 8.51 -8.94 -31.69
C LYS A 231 9.12 -8.29 -30.44
N GLU A 232 9.67 -9.10 -29.56
CA GLU A 232 10.41 -8.62 -28.38
C GLU A 232 11.55 -7.64 -28.74
N ASP A 233 11.80 -6.70 -27.83
CA ASP A 233 12.91 -5.74 -27.86
C ASP A 233 13.58 -5.72 -26.49
N GLN A 234 14.56 -6.61 -26.31
CA GLN A 234 15.25 -6.80 -25.03
C GLN A 234 16.01 -5.53 -24.58
N LYS A 235 16.47 -4.69 -25.51
CA LYS A 235 17.15 -3.42 -25.19
C LYS A 235 16.15 -2.41 -24.60
N LYS A 236 14.96 -2.27 -25.19
CA LYS A 236 13.89 -1.44 -24.61
C LYS A 236 13.42 -2.00 -23.28
N ALA A 237 13.25 -3.32 -23.18
CA ALA A 237 12.88 -3.96 -21.93
C ALA A 237 13.86 -3.62 -20.81
N PHE A 238 15.16 -3.79 -21.05
CA PHE A 238 16.21 -3.44 -20.09
C PHE A 238 16.13 -1.97 -19.64
N LYS A 239 15.97 -1.02 -20.58
CA LYS A 239 15.80 0.40 -20.24
C LYS A 239 14.61 0.66 -19.32
N HIS A 240 13.48 0.00 -19.57
CA HIS A 240 12.28 0.16 -18.74
C HIS A 240 12.43 -0.47 -17.35
N PHE A 241 13.03 -1.66 -17.26
CA PHE A 241 13.37 -2.26 -15.97
C PHE A 241 14.36 -1.41 -15.18
N GLN A 242 15.38 -0.84 -15.83
CA GLN A 242 16.33 0.07 -15.18
C GLN A 242 15.64 1.31 -14.62
N LYS A 243 14.73 1.93 -15.38
CA LYS A 243 13.94 3.07 -14.88
C LYS A 243 13.10 2.70 -13.66
N ALA A 244 12.43 1.56 -13.66
CA ALA A 244 11.68 1.07 -12.50
C ALA A 244 12.59 0.75 -11.30
N ALA A 245 13.76 0.17 -11.55
CA ALA A 245 14.74 -0.16 -10.52
C ALA A 245 15.30 1.08 -9.82
N MET A 246 15.55 2.16 -10.58
CA MET A 246 15.97 3.46 -10.04
C MET A 246 14.88 4.18 -9.24
N ARG A 247 13.61 3.75 -9.37
CA ARG A 247 12.51 4.18 -8.50
C ARG A 247 12.34 3.29 -7.28
N GLY A 248 13.32 2.44 -6.98
CA GLY A 248 13.37 1.62 -5.78
C GLY A 248 12.63 0.30 -5.87
N MET A 249 12.05 -0.09 -7.01
CA MET A 249 11.28 -1.34 -7.11
C MET A 249 12.19 -2.58 -7.04
N PRO A 250 12.07 -3.43 -6.00
CA PRO A 250 12.97 -4.58 -5.82
C PRO A 250 12.83 -5.63 -6.92
N GLU A 251 11.62 -5.87 -7.44
CA GLU A 251 11.38 -6.78 -8.56
C GLU A 251 12.12 -6.29 -9.83
N ALA A 252 12.12 -4.98 -10.05
CA ALA A 252 12.81 -4.38 -11.20
C ALA A 252 14.32 -4.45 -11.03
N GLN A 253 14.84 -4.14 -9.83
CA GLN A 253 16.26 -4.27 -9.50
C GLN A 253 16.75 -5.72 -9.72
N TYR A 254 16.00 -6.70 -9.24
CA TYR A 254 16.28 -8.11 -9.49
C TYR A 254 16.29 -8.44 -10.99
N ASN A 255 15.31 -7.97 -11.76
CA ASN A 255 15.26 -8.20 -13.20
C ASN A 255 16.42 -7.54 -13.95
N VAL A 256 16.87 -6.35 -13.53
CA VAL A 256 18.08 -5.71 -14.07
C VAL A 256 19.32 -6.56 -13.78
N GLY A 257 19.44 -7.08 -12.55
CA GLY A 257 20.53 -7.98 -12.18
C GLY A 257 20.57 -9.25 -13.04
N LEU A 258 19.42 -9.90 -13.23
CA LEU A 258 19.30 -11.06 -14.12
C LEU A 258 19.70 -10.74 -15.57
N ARG A 259 19.33 -9.56 -16.08
CA ARG A 259 19.67 -9.15 -17.45
C ARG A 259 21.18 -8.94 -17.62
N PHE A 260 21.85 -8.37 -16.63
CA PHE A 260 23.31 -8.29 -16.61
C PHE A 260 23.98 -9.66 -16.51
N LEU A 261 23.41 -10.65 -15.81
CA LEU A 261 23.97 -12.01 -15.84
C LEU A 261 23.79 -12.70 -17.19
N LYS A 262 22.63 -12.53 -17.82
CA LYS A 262 22.22 -13.30 -19.02
C LYS A 262 22.53 -12.60 -20.34
N GLY A 263 22.93 -11.33 -20.32
CA GLY A 263 23.16 -10.55 -21.54
C GLY A 263 21.87 -10.12 -22.26
N HIS A 264 20.74 -10.03 -21.55
CA HIS A 264 19.43 -9.77 -22.15
C HIS A 264 19.19 -8.26 -22.35
N GLY A 265 19.56 -7.77 -23.54
CA GLY A 265 19.41 -6.35 -23.91
C GLY A 265 20.50 -5.44 -23.38
N VAL A 266 21.53 -6.03 -22.76
CA VAL A 266 22.72 -5.39 -22.20
C VAL A 266 23.88 -6.38 -22.29
N GLU A 267 25.12 -5.91 -22.32
CA GLU A 267 26.29 -6.79 -22.21
C GLU A 267 26.33 -7.47 -20.83
N THR A 268 26.85 -8.69 -20.78
CA THR A 268 26.98 -9.43 -19.53
C THR A 268 27.93 -8.72 -18.58
N ASN A 269 27.52 -8.53 -17.32
CA ASN A 269 28.36 -7.90 -16.30
C ASN A 269 27.97 -8.42 -14.90
N ALA A 270 28.74 -9.38 -14.40
CA ALA A 270 28.48 -9.99 -13.10
C ALA A 270 28.59 -9.01 -11.93
N PHE A 271 29.48 -8.01 -12.01
CA PHE A 271 29.60 -6.98 -10.98
C PHE A 271 28.32 -6.14 -10.86
N ASN A 272 27.83 -5.62 -12.00
CA ASN A 272 26.58 -4.88 -12.02
C ASN A 272 25.39 -5.75 -11.58
N ALA A 273 25.39 -7.03 -11.95
CA ALA A 273 24.36 -7.95 -11.48
C ALA A 273 24.32 -8.07 -9.96
N ALA A 274 25.49 -8.24 -9.31
CA ALA A 274 25.59 -8.30 -7.86
C ALA A 274 25.12 -7.00 -7.21
N GLU A 275 25.49 -5.84 -7.74
CA GLU A 275 25.05 -4.54 -7.20
C GLU A 275 23.53 -4.39 -7.26
N PHE A 276 22.90 -4.75 -8.38
CA PHE A 276 21.45 -4.71 -8.50
C PHE A 276 20.73 -5.75 -7.63
N PHE A 277 21.29 -6.96 -7.49
CA PHE A 277 20.76 -7.93 -6.52
C PHE A 277 20.92 -7.44 -5.08
N LYS A 278 22.02 -6.79 -4.73
CA LYS A 278 22.23 -6.19 -3.41
C LYS A 278 21.19 -5.12 -3.10
N MET A 279 20.87 -4.25 -4.06
CA MET A 279 19.77 -3.27 -3.90
C MET A 279 18.44 -3.94 -3.57
N ALA A 280 18.05 -4.98 -4.32
CA ALA A 280 16.80 -5.72 -4.08
C ALA A 280 16.85 -6.54 -2.77
N ALA A 281 18.01 -7.11 -2.45
CA ALA A 281 18.24 -7.95 -1.27
C ALA A 281 18.14 -7.15 0.04
N LEU A 282 18.63 -5.91 0.06
CA LEU A 282 18.49 -4.98 1.18
C LEU A 282 17.03 -4.60 1.47
N GLN A 283 16.17 -4.65 0.43
CA GLN A 283 14.72 -4.48 0.57
C GLN A 283 14.00 -5.80 0.91
N GLY A 284 14.74 -6.87 1.13
CA GLY A 284 14.19 -8.17 1.50
C GLY A 284 13.66 -9.00 0.32
N PHE A 285 14.02 -8.71 -0.92
CA PHE A 285 13.60 -9.54 -2.05
C PHE A 285 14.32 -10.89 -2.04
N GLN A 286 13.59 -11.95 -1.68
CA GLN A 286 14.17 -13.26 -1.33
C GLN A 286 15.00 -13.89 -2.46
N LEU A 287 14.53 -13.78 -3.71
CA LEU A 287 15.28 -14.27 -4.89
C LEU A 287 16.60 -13.52 -5.10
N ALA A 288 16.62 -12.21 -4.83
CA ALA A 288 17.86 -11.43 -4.94
C ALA A 288 18.84 -11.78 -3.81
N GLN A 289 18.34 -12.01 -2.59
CA GLN A 289 19.16 -12.47 -1.47
C GLN A 289 19.84 -13.82 -1.79
N ALA A 290 19.09 -14.79 -2.33
CA ALA A 290 19.63 -16.11 -2.70
C ALA A 290 20.66 -16.03 -3.84
N ASN A 291 20.40 -15.21 -4.87
CA ASN A 291 21.34 -15.03 -5.96
C ASN A 291 22.61 -14.31 -5.49
N LEU A 292 22.48 -13.28 -4.67
CA LEU A 292 23.63 -12.57 -4.10
C LEU A 292 24.46 -13.49 -3.20
N ALA A 293 23.81 -14.33 -2.38
CA ALA A 293 24.48 -15.33 -1.57
C ALA A 293 25.30 -16.29 -2.44
N THR A 294 24.71 -16.80 -3.52
CA THR A 294 25.39 -17.65 -4.49
C THR A 294 26.58 -16.94 -5.14
N MET A 295 26.44 -15.66 -5.50
CA MET A 295 27.52 -14.86 -6.09
C MET A 295 28.69 -14.67 -5.11
N TYR A 296 28.41 -14.41 -3.82
CA TYR A 296 29.45 -14.39 -2.78
C TYR A 296 30.10 -15.75 -2.55
N MET A 297 29.33 -16.84 -2.59
CA MET A 297 29.85 -18.20 -2.46
C MET A 297 30.82 -18.55 -3.59
N GLN A 298 30.52 -18.12 -4.81
CA GLN A 298 31.29 -18.44 -6.01
C GLN A 298 32.36 -17.40 -6.36
N GLY A 299 32.34 -16.22 -5.74
CA GLY A 299 33.17 -15.10 -6.15
C GLY A 299 32.83 -14.56 -7.56
N HIS A 300 31.57 -14.70 -7.99
CA HIS A 300 31.13 -14.29 -9.32
C HIS A 300 30.61 -12.86 -9.28
N GLY A 301 31.34 -11.89 -9.85
CA GLY A 301 30.96 -10.47 -9.83
C GLY A 301 31.21 -9.76 -8.49
N VAL A 302 31.54 -10.51 -7.44
CA VAL A 302 31.97 -10.01 -6.13
C VAL A 302 33.17 -10.82 -5.67
N LYS A 303 33.99 -10.27 -4.75
CA LYS A 303 35.01 -11.08 -4.09
C LYS A 303 34.33 -12.21 -3.34
N GLN A 304 34.87 -13.42 -3.45
CA GLN A 304 34.35 -14.57 -2.71
C GLN A 304 34.35 -14.28 -1.20
N ASP A 305 33.22 -14.51 -0.56
CA ASP A 305 33.02 -14.29 0.87
C ASP A 305 31.95 -15.25 1.41
N LEU A 306 32.41 -16.34 2.04
CA LEU A 306 31.52 -17.38 2.56
C LEU A 306 30.70 -16.90 3.78
N ALA A 307 31.19 -15.91 4.52
CA ALA A 307 30.46 -15.35 5.65
C ALA A 307 29.27 -14.51 5.15
N GLN A 308 29.48 -13.70 4.11
CA GLN A 308 28.40 -12.98 3.44
C GLN A 308 27.41 -13.93 2.77
N ALA A 309 27.89 -14.97 2.08
CA ALA A 309 27.03 -15.98 1.48
C ALA A 309 26.11 -16.64 2.52
N ARG A 310 26.70 -17.08 3.65
CA ARG A 310 25.98 -17.65 4.79
C ARG A 310 24.95 -16.68 5.36
N HIS A 311 25.34 -15.44 5.64
CA HIS A 311 24.44 -14.42 6.17
C HIS A 311 23.21 -14.22 5.27
N TRP A 312 23.41 -14.08 3.96
CA TRP A 312 22.31 -13.90 3.03
C TRP A 312 21.43 -15.17 2.92
N PHE A 313 22.00 -16.37 2.90
CA PHE A 313 21.22 -17.61 2.90
C PHE A 313 20.40 -17.77 4.18
N GLU A 314 20.95 -17.47 5.36
CA GLU A 314 20.23 -17.50 6.64
C GLU A 314 19.01 -16.56 6.62
N MET A 315 19.15 -15.36 6.06
CA MET A 315 18.04 -14.41 5.87
C MET A 315 16.95 -14.97 4.93
N VAL A 316 17.34 -15.74 3.91
CA VAL A 316 16.39 -16.41 3.00
C VAL A 316 15.67 -17.58 3.69
N VAL A 317 16.40 -18.40 4.45
CA VAL A 317 15.85 -19.52 5.24
C VAL A 317 14.83 -19.03 6.26
N ALA A 318 15.14 -17.94 6.99
CA ALA A 318 14.25 -17.36 7.99
C ALA A 318 12.87 -16.94 7.42
N LYS A 319 12.80 -16.59 6.13
CA LYS A 319 11.54 -16.28 5.44
C LYS A 319 10.75 -17.52 5.00
N GLY A 320 11.38 -18.69 4.97
CA GLY A 320 10.73 -19.94 4.59
C GLY A 320 10.37 -20.04 3.10
N GLY A 321 9.39 -20.88 2.79
CA GLY A 321 8.95 -21.15 1.41
C GLY A 321 9.89 -22.08 0.62
N SER A 322 9.61 -22.27 -0.67
CA SER A 322 10.44 -23.10 -1.56
C SER A 322 11.86 -22.55 -1.68
N ILE A 323 12.00 -21.23 -1.83
CA ILE A 323 13.30 -20.54 -1.92
C ILE A 323 14.09 -20.71 -0.61
N GLY A 324 13.43 -20.62 0.55
CA GLY A 324 14.03 -20.91 1.85
C GLY A 324 14.58 -22.34 1.96
N LYS A 325 13.81 -23.33 1.46
CA LYS A 325 14.27 -24.73 1.43
C LYS A 325 15.45 -24.94 0.49
N GLU A 326 15.49 -24.26 -0.65
CA GLU A 326 16.63 -24.30 -1.57
C GLU A 326 17.87 -23.64 -0.95
N ALA A 327 17.71 -22.47 -0.32
CA ALA A 327 18.78 -21.80 0.40
C ALA A 327 19.33 -22.63 1.57
N GLN A 328 18.48 -23.40 2.27
CA GLN A 328 18.94 -24.30 3.33
C GLN A 328 19.90 -25.36 2.80
N LYS A 329 19.67 -25.90 1.60
CA LYS A 329 20.59 -26.87 0.98
C LYS A 329 21.95 -26.23 0.71
N SER A 330 21.97 -25.03 0.13
CA SER A 330 23.21 -24.28 -0.10
C SER A 330 23.93 -23.93 1.21
N LEU A 331 23.18 -23.66 2.28
CA LEU A 331 23.73 -23.40 3.61
C LEU A 331 24.32 -24.66 4.24
N ASP A 332 23.70 -25.83 4.06
CA ASP A 332 24.22 -27.11 4.52
C ASP A 332 25.51 -27.50 3.77
N GLU A 333 25.56 -27.25 2.46
CA GLU A 333 26.76 -27.40 1.63
C GLU A 333 27.92 -26.50 2.14
N LEU A 334 27.63 -25.22 2.41
CA LEU A 334 28.60 -24.28 3.00
C LEU A 334 29.09 -24.69 4.39
N ASN A 335 28.30 -25.46 5.12
CA ASN A 335 28.63 -25.99 6.45
C ASN A 335 29.38 -27.32 6.42
N GLY A 336 29.62 -27.90 5.24
CA GLY A 336 30.23 -29.22 5.12
C GLY A 336 29.31 -30.36 5.58
N LYS A 337 28.01 -30.12 5.76
CA LYS A 337 27.03 -31.19 5.98
C LYS A 337 26.71 -31.84 4.63
N LYS A 338 27.50 -32.84 4.22
CA LYS A 338 27.07 -33.74 3.15
C LYS A 338 25.75 -34.39 3.56
N SER A 339 24.78 -34.45 2.65
CA SER A 339 23.59 -35.27 2.83
C SER A 339 24.04 -36.71 3.04
N ASP A 340 23.90 -37.21 4.27
CA ASP A 340 24.05 -38.63 4.57
C ASP A 340 22.84 -39.37 3.99
N GLY A 341 22.92 -39.63 2.69
CA GLY A 341 21.95 -40.30 1.87
C GLY A 341 22.55 -41.56 1.26
N SER A 342 23.25 -42.36 2.05
CA SER A 342 23.62 -43.73 1.70
C SER A 342 23.79 -44.55 2.98
N ARG A 343 22.66 -44.89 3.63
CA ARG A 343 22.63 -46.05 4.52
C ARG A 343 23.00 -47.27 3.69
N CYS A 344 24.25 -47.70 3.88
CA CYS A 344 24.73 -49.01 3.53
C CYS A 344 23.84 -50.04 4.26
N SER A 345 22.91 -50.66 3.53
CA SER A 345 22.28 -51.89 3.98
C SER A 345 23.29 -53.01 3.74
N ILE A 346 24.02 -53.37 4.80
CA ILE A 346 24.72 -54.64 4.87
C ILE A 346 23.64 -55.73 4.93
N MET A 347 23.59 -56.60 3.91
CA MET A 347 23.01 -57.94 4.02
C MET A 347 24.10 -58.91 4.44
#